data_AF-A0A536ZW79-F1
#
_entry.id   AF-A0A536ZW79-F1
#
_cell.length_a   1.000
_cell.length_b   1.000
_cell.length_c   1.000
_cell.angle_alpha   90.00
_cell.angle_beta   90.00
_cell.angle_gamma   90.00
#
_symmetry.space_group_name_H-M   'P 1'
#
loop_
_entity.id
_entity.type
_entity.pdbx_description
1 polymer ?
#
loop_
_entity_poly.entity_id
_entity_poly.type
_entity_poly.pdbx_seq_one_letter_code
_entity_poly.pdbx_strand_id
1 'polypeptide(L)'
;EIVRTGYMVNMTMGHQVMMVNTAELNKLPSDVRATLLAKMKEWTPKYRQMSEAGDVEARKNLVANKVALIEPTAEDRQRARATVRPMWEAWAKKYGTVGQQLLDGAVKACGAT
;
A
#
# COMPACT_ATOMS: atom_id res chain seq x y z
N GLU A 1 3.30 -16.66 24.64
CA GLU A 1 3.36 -15.28 24.11
C GLU A 1 4.27 -15.31 22.89
N ILE A 2 3.82 -14.90 21.69
CA ILE A 2 4.55 -15.17 20.42
C ILE A 2 5.29 -13.91 19.92
N VAL A 3 4.81 -12.70 20.20
CA VAL A 3 5.43 -11.43 19.75
C VAL A 3 5.44 -10.42 20.89
N ARG A 4 6.59 -9.77 21.15
CA ARG A 4 6.76 -8.74 22.20
C ARG A 4 7.11 -7.35 21.67
N THR A 5 7.55 -7.26 20.41
CA THR A 5 7.99 -6.01 19.79
C THR A 5 7.48 -5.94 18.36
N GLY A 6 7.00 -4.76 17.95
CA GLY A 6 6.69 -4.42 16.57
C GLY A 6 7.57 -3.26 16.12
N TYR A 7 8.30 -3.43 15.01
CA TYR A 7 9.04 -2.34 14.39
C TYR A 7 8.18 -1.71 13.30
N MET A 8 7.80 -0.45 13.48
CA MET A 8 6.76 0.23 12.69
C MET A 8 7.31 0.79 11.38
N VAL A 9 8.13 0.02 10.68
CA VAL A 9 8.61 0.38 9.35
C VAL A 9 7.50 0.15 8.33
N ASN A 10 7.10 1.21 7.63
CA ASN A 10 6.20 1.10 6.49
C ASN A 10 6.98 0.61 5.25
N MET A 11 7.33 -0.68 5.27
CA MET A 11 8.21 -1.29 4.25
C MET A 11 7.50 -1.45 2.91
N THR A 12 6.22 -1.80 2.93
CA THR A 12 5.41 -1.98 1.73
C THR A 12 4.00 -1.44 1.96
N MET A 13 3.41 -0.86 0.92
CA MET A 13 2.00 -0.48 0.95
C MET A 13 1.14 -1.73 0.76
N GLY A 14 0.38 -2.09 1.80
CA GLY A 14 -0.74 -3.01 1.64
C GLY A 14 -1.78 -2.38 0.71
N HIS A 15 -2.05 -3.01 -0.43
CA HIS A 15 -3.05 -2.55 -1.38
C HIS A 15 -3.91 -3.73 -1.82
N GLN A 16 -5.17 -3.42 -2.14
CA GLN A 16 -6.11 -4.35 -2.71
C GLN A 16 -6.75 -3.66 -3.91
N VAL A 17 -6.85 -4.39 -5.02
CA VAL A 17 -7.47 -3.88 -6.24
C VAL A 17 -8.80 -4.60 -6.42
N MET A 18 -9.89 -3.83 -6.43
CA MET A 18 -11.19 -4.33 -6.84
C MET A 18 -11.31 -4.17 -8.35
N MET A 19 -11.45 -5.30 -9.06
CA MET A 19 -11.60 -5.32 -10.51
C MET A 19 -12.97 -5.87 -10.88
N VAL A 20 -13.55 -5.31 -11.93
CA VAL A 20 -14.79 -5.82 -12.55
C VAL A 20 -14.47 -6.16 -14.00
N ASN A 21 -15.00 -7.29 -14.47
CA ASN A 21 -14.88 -7.65 -15.88
C ASN A 21 -15.60 -6.60 -16.75
N THR A 22 -14.86 -5.99 -17.68
CA THR A 22 -15.40 -4.92 -18.54
C THR A 22 -16.55 -5.39 -19.42
N ALA A 23 -16.51 -6.62 -19.94
CA ALA A 23 -17.57 -7.15 -20.78
C ALA A 23 -18.86 -7.36 -19.98
N GLU A 24 -18.77 -7.88 -18.76
CA GLU A 24 -19.94 -8.05 -17.89
C GLU A 24 -20.49 -6.70 -17.40
N LEU A 25 -19.60 -5.76 -17.04
CA LEU A 25 -20.00 -4.40 -16.67
C LEU A 25 -20.81 -3.73 -17.80
N ASN A 26 -20.43 -3.97 -19.05
CA ASN A 26 -21.10 -3.39 -20.22
C ASN A 26 -22.46 -4.02 -20.55
N LYS A 27 -22.74 -5.23 -20.06
CA LYS A 27 -24.05 -5.88 -20.22
C LYS A 27 -25.09 -5.32 -19.23
N LEU A 28 -24.66 -4.63 -18.18
CA LEU A 28 -25.58 -4.06 -17.21
C LEU A 28 -26.45 -2.96 -17.84
N PRO A 29 -27.72 -2.84 -17.43
CA PRO A 29 -28.52 -1.66 -17.70
C PRO A 29 -27.77 -0.36 -17.34
N SER A 30 -28.02 0.71 -18.10
CA SER A 30 -27.23 1.94 -18.00
C SER A 30 -27.29 2.59 -16.62
N ASP A 31 -28.46 2.55 -15.98
CA ASP A 31 -28.73 3.03 -14.62
C ASP A 31 -27.99 2.19 -13.56
N VAL A 32 -28.00 0.87 -13.70
CA VAL A 32 -27.30 -0.05 -12.80
C VAL A 32 -25.78 0.14 -12.92
N ARG A 33 -25.25 0.22 -14.15
CA ARG A 33 -23.83 0.47 -14.39
C ARG A 33 -23.39 1.81 -13.81
N ALA A 34 -24.18 2.87 -14.03
CA ALA A 34 -23.89 4.19 -13.48
C ALA A 34 -23.87 4.17 -11.95
N THR A 35 -24.84 3.49 -11.34
CA THR A 35 -24.92 3.34 -9.88
C THR A 35 -23.71 2.60 -9.32
N LEU A 36 -23.32 1.48 -9.95
CA LEU A 36 -22.14 0.71 -9.51
C LEU A 36 -20.86 1.55 -9.59
N LEU A 37 -20.63 2.24 -10.70
CA LEU A 37 -19.45 3.11 -10.88
C LEU A 37 -19.45 4.27 -9.87
N ALA A 38 -20.61 4.88 -9.61
CA ALA A 38 -20.74 5.92 -8.60
C ALA A 38 -20.40 5.39 -7.20
N LYS A 39 -20.87 4.18 -6.85
CA LYS A 39 -20.54 3.54 -5.56
C LYS A 39 -19.07 3.17 -5.45
N MET A 40 -18.43 2.67 -6.50
CA MET A 40 -16.98 2.43 -6.49
C MET A 40 -16.21 3.71 -6.20
N LYS A 41 -16.59 4.83 -6.84
CA LYS A 41 -15.97 6.15 -6.60
C LYS A 41 -16.23 6.66 -5.19
N GLU A 42 -17.45 6.50 -4.67
CA GLU A 42 -17.84 6.91 -3.32
C GLU A 42 -17.06 6.13 -2.24
N TRP A 43 -16.92 4.82 -2.41
CA TRP A 43 -16.35 3.94 -1.38
C TRP A 43 -14.83 3.90 -1.38
N THR A 44 -14.16 4.21 -2.48
CA THR A 44 -12.69 4.26 -2.56
C THR A 44 -12.07 5.12 -1.44
N PRO A 45 -12.45 6.40 -1.26
CA PRO A 45 -11.90 7.21 -0.16
C PRO A 45 -12.38 6.75 1.22
N LYS A 46 -13.61 6.21 1.34
CA LYS A 46 -14.12 5.68 2.62
C LYS A 46 -13.31 4.48 3.10
N TYR A 47 -12.96 3.57 2.19
CA TYR A 47 -12.14 2.41 2.51
C TYR A 47 -10.75 2.83 3.00
N ARG A 48 -10.15 3.83 2.37
CA ARG A 48 -8.88 4.42 2.83
C ARG A 48 -9.00 4.94 4.26
N GLN A 49 -10.02 5.75 4.55
CA GLN A 49 -10.26 6.29 5.90
C GLN A 49 -10.47 5.18 6.94
N MET A 50 -11.24 4.14 6.60
CA MET A 50 -11.44 2.98 7.46
C MET A 50 -10.14 2.22 7.73
N SER A 51 -9.28 2.09 6.72
CA SER A 51 -7.98 1.43 6.86
C SER A 51 -7.04 2.23 7.77
N GLU A 52 -7.00 3.55 7.59
CA GLU A 52 -6.20 4.46 8.44
C GLU A 52 -6.69 4.44 9.90
N ALA A 53 -8.00 4.48 10.12
CA ALA A 53 -8.59 4.35 11.45
C ALA A 53 -8.30 2.96 12.06
N GLY A 54 -8.38 1.90 11.26
CA GLY A 54 -8.08 0.54 11.67
C GLY A 54 -6.63 0.36 12.12
N ASP A 55 -5.66 0.97 11.42
CA ASP A 55 -4.24 0.95 11.83
C ASP A 55 -4.04 1.61 13.20
N VAL A 56 -4.68 2.76 13.43
CA VAL A 56 -4.62 3.48 14.72
C VAL A 56 -5.16 2.61 15.86
N GLU A 57 -6.33 1.99 15.67
CA GLU A 57 -6.92 1.12 16.69
C GLU A 57 -6.11 -0.16 16.91
N ALA A 58 -5.57 -0.76 15.85
CA ALA A 58 -4.70 -1.93 15.95
C ALA A 58 -3.44 -1.64 16.77
N ARG A 59 -2.81 -0.48 16.55
CA ARG A 59 -1.63 -0.04 17.33
C ARG A 59 -1.97 0.14 18.80
N LYS A 60 -3.10 0.77 19.14
CA LYS A 60 -3.56 0.90 20.53
C LYS A 60 -3.76 -0.46 21.18
N ASN A 61 -4.40 -1.39 20.49
CA ASN A 61 -4.62 -2.74 20.98
C ASN A 61 -3.30 -3.50 21.22
N LEU A 62 -2.32 -3.37 20.33
CA LEU A 62 -0.99 -3.96 20.51
C LEU A 62 -0.30 -3.43 21.79
N VAL A 63 -0.32 -2.11 22.01
CA VAL A 63 0.25 -1.50 23.22
C VAL A 63 -0.49 -1.93 24.49
N ALA A 64 -1.83 -1.97 24.46
CA ALA A 64 -2.65 -2.46 25.57
C ALA A 64 -2.32 -3.92 25.94
N ASN A 65 -1.90 -4.71 24.95
CA ASN A 65 -1.44 -6.08 25.13
C ASN A 65 0.09 -6.20 25.27
N LYS A 66 0.75 -5.13 25.74
CA LYS A 66 2.17 -5.10 26.14
C LYS A 66 3.17 -5.34 25.00
N VAL A 67 2.76 -5.14 23.74
CA VAL A 67 3.71 -5.11 22.60
C VAL A 67 4.39 -3.74 22.55
N ALA A 68 5.72 -3.74 22.57
CA ALA A 68 6.52 -2.53 22.37
C ALA A 68 6.53 -2.14 20.89
N LEU A 69 5.94 -1.00 20.54
CA LEU A 69 5.97 -0.46 19.17
C LEU A 69 7.13 0.53 19.04
N ILE A 70 8.05 0.25 18.12
CA ILE A 70 9.26 1.05 17.89
C ILE A 70 9.13 1.73 16.53
N GLU A 71 9.18 3.05 16.51
CA GLU A 71 9.19 3.83 15.28
C GLU A 71 10.62 3.91 14.69
N PRO A 72 10.77 3.77 13.36
CA PRO A 72 12.09 3.87 12.74
C PRO A 72 12.67 5.27 12.85
N THR A 73 13.99 5.37 13.08
CA THR A 73 14.69 6.65 13.02
C THR A 73 14.89 7.12 11.57
N ALA A 74 15.37 8.35 11.38
CA ALA A 74 15.75 8.82 10.05
C ALA A 74 16.91 8.01 9.46
N GLU A 75 17.88 7.63 10.30
CA GLU A 75 19.02 6.79 9.91
C GLU A 75 18.55 5.40 9.48
N ASP A 76 17.62 4.78 10.22
CA ASP A 76 17.06 3.49 9.85
C ASP A 76 16.41 3.51 8.47
N ARG A 77 15.63 4.58 8.19
CA ARG A 77 14.99 4.76 6.88
C ARG A 77 16.02 4.94 5.76
N GLN A 78 17.09 5.69 6.01
CA GLN A 78 18.17 5.89 5.04
C GLN A 78 18.93 4.59 4.77
N ARG A 79 19.33 3.87 5.82
CA ARG A 79 20.00 2.57 5.71
C ARG A 79 19.12 1.56 4.97
N ALA A 80 17.84 1.44 5.34
CA ALA A 80 16.91 0.57 4.66
C ALA A 80 16.82 0.88 3.15
N ARG A 81 16.68 2.16 2.78
CA ARG A 81 16.67 2.57 1.35
C ARG A 81 17.96 2.18 0.62
N ALA A 82 19.11 2.46 1.21
CA ALA A 82 20.40 2.11 0.61
C ALA A 82 20.56 0.59 0.42
N THR A 83 20.08 -0.21 1.38
CA THR A 83 20.13 -1.67 1.33
C THR A 83 19.20 -2.25 0.26
N VAL A 84 17.98 -1.73 0.11
CA VAL A 84 16.98 -2.31 -0.81
C VAL A 84 17.07 -1.76 -2.23
N ARG A 85 17.67 -0.58 -2.43
CA ARG A 85 17.78 0.05 -3.76
C ARG A 85 18.43 -0.87 -4.81
N PRO A 86 19.56 -1.55 -4.56
CA PRO A 86 20.15 -2.46 -5.53
C PRO A 86 19.23 -3.63 -5.90
N MET A 87 18.40 -4.10 -4.96
CA MET A 87 17.43 -5.16 -5.22
C MET A 87 16.33 -4.69 -6.17
N TRP A 88 15.84 -3.46 -6.00
CA TRP A 88 14.85 -2.86 -6.89
C TRP A 88 15.40 -2.63 -8.30
N GLU A 89 16.64 -2.16 -8.41
CA GLU A 89 17.33 -1.98 -9.70
C GLU A 89 17.56 -3.32 -10.41
N ALA A 90 18.00 -4.35 -9.69
CA ALA A 90 18.16 -5.69 -10.24
C ALA A 90 16.81 -6.27 -10.70
N TRP A 91 15.74 -6.05 -9.94
CA TRP A 91 14.38 -6.41 -10.33
C TRP A 91 13.96 -5.67 -11.61
N ALA A 92 14.13 -4.34 -11.67
CA ALA A 92 13.77 -3.55 -12.85
C ALA A 92 14.51 -4.03 -14.10
N LYS A 93 15.83 -4.27 -13.99
CA LYS A 93 16.65 -4.82 -15.07
C LYS A 93 16.15 -6.19 -15.54
N LYS A 94 15.76 -7.08 -14.61
CA LYS A 94 15.23 -8.41 -14.93
C LYS A 94 13.94 -8.33 -15.77
N TYR A 95 13.09 -7.34 -15.52
CA TYR A 95 11.80 -7.16 -16.21
C TYR A 95 11.87 -6.12 -17.34
N GLY A 96 13.07 -5.70 -17.74
CA GLY A 96 13.31 -4.82 -18.87
C GLY A 96 12.58 -3.47 -18.77
N THR A 97 12.10 -2.98 -19.90
CA THR A 97 11.48 -1.64 -20.02
C THR A 97 10.31 -1.44 -19.06
N VAL A 98 9.44 -2.44 -18.91
CA VAL A 98 8.26 -2.34 -18.02
C VAL A 98 8.69 -2.26 -16.55
N GLY A 99 9.65 -3.09 -16.14
CA GLY A 99 10.20 -3.04 -14.78
C GLY A 99 10.81 -1.68 -14.45
N GLN A 100 11.58 -1.11 -15.38
CA GLN A 100 12.18 0.21 -15.21
C GLN A 100 11.12 1.31 -15.11
N GLN A 101 10.11 1.29 -15.98
CA GLN A 101 9.01 2.27 -15.94
C GLN A 101 8.26 2.25 -14.60
N LEU A 102 8.00 1.07 -14.05
CA LEU A 102 7.34 0.92 -12.76
C LEU A 102 8.20 1.46 -11.62
N LEU A 103 9.50 1.15 -11.62
CA LEU A 103 10.43 1.63 -10.60
C LEU A 103 10.56 3.17 -10.65
N ASP A 104 10.78 3.73 -11.83
CA ASP A 104 10.91 5.18 -12.03
C ASP A 104 9.64 5.91 -11.62
N GLY A 105 8.47 5.38 -12.01
CA GLY A 105 7.17 5.91 -11.63
C GLY A 105 6.96 5.93 -10.12
N ALA A 106 7.29 4.84 -9.43
CA ALA A 106 7.19 4.74 -7.98
C ALA A 106 8.15 5.72 -7.26
N VAL A 107 9.40 5.81 -7.71
CA VAL A 107 10.41 6.73 -7.15
C VAL A 107 9.97 8.18 -7.29
N LYS A 108 9.51 8.57 -8.48
CA LYS A 108 9.01 9.92 -8.75
C LYS A 108 7.80 10.26 -7.89
N ALA A 109 6.83 9.36 -7.79
CA ALA A 109 5.60 9.58 -7.04
C ALA A 109 5.83 9.70 -5.52
N CYS A 110 6.82 8.97 -4.99
CA CYS A 110 7.13 8.96 -3.56
C CYS A 110 8.13 10.04 -3.12
N GLY A 111 8.62 10.89 -4.04
CA GLY A 111 9.60 11.94 -3.74
C GLY A 111 10.95 11.40 -3.28
N ALA A 112 11.28 10.15 -3.63
CA ALA A 112 12.50 9.49 -3.21
C ALA A 112 13.67 9.86 -4.14
N THR A 113 14.09 11.13 -4.12
CA THR A 113 15.38 11.56 -4.71
C THR A 113 16.54 11.02 -3.90
#